data_AF-A0A0G4NBL8-F1
#
_entry.id   AF-A0A0G4NBL8-F1
#
_cell.length_a   1.000
_cell.length_b   1.000
_cell.length_c   1.000
_cell.angle_alpha   90.00
_cell.angle_beta   90.00
_cell.angle_gamma   90.00
#
_symmetry.space_group_name_H-M   'P 1'
#
loop_
_entity.id
_entity.type
_entity.pdbx_description
1 polymer ?
#
loop_
_entity_poly.entity_id
_entity_poly.type
_entity_poly.pdbx_seq_one_letter_code
_entity_poly.pdbx_strand_id
1 'polypeptide(L)'
;SLAFDEVVVTTPLGWLKRNQDAFTPRLPTRISSAIENISLSQLEKVFITFPSVFWNAKPELDDFPCYTNWLTPEYAEGSNPQHWPQEIWDLSTFRSPNNHPTILFYTYGDCARHIVNAISDMSREDEHSFLDEFFRPYYSRLPNYSPDNDNCRPKAILATKWLKDDLNGNASYCNF
;
A
#
# COMPACT_ATOMS: atom_id res chain seq x y z
N SER A 1 0.69 33.48 20.43
CA SER A 1 1.87 32.60 20.33
C SER A 1 1.73 31.49 21.33
N LEU A 2 2.26 30.30 21.04
CA LEU A 2 2.41 29.23 22.02
C LEU A 2 3.87 29.26 22.52
N ALA A 3 4.07 28.98 23.80
CA ALA A 3 5.40 28.97 24.42
C ALA A 3 5.53 27.72 25.29
N PHE A 4 6.69 27.08 25.22
CA PHE A 4 7.02 25.83 25.89
C PHE A 4 8.48 25.87 26.32
N ASP A 5 8.83 25.18 27.40
CA ASP A 5 10.23 25.02 27.83
C ASP A 5 11.00 24.09 26.87
N GLU A 6 10.32 23.09 26.31
CA GLU A 6 10.89 22.10 25.41
C GLU A 6 9.90 21.76 24.27
N VAL A 7 10.44 21.33 23.12
CA VAL A 7 9.68 20.89 21.95
C VAL A 7 10.25 19.58 21.43
N VAL A 8 9.39 18.55 21.30
CA VAL A 8 9.74 17.29 20.65
C VAL A 8 9.20 17.30 19.23
N VAL A 9 10.09 17.13 18.24
CA VAL A 9 9.72 17.12 16.82
C VAL A 9 9.72 15.69 16.30
N THR A 10 8.56 15.20 15.89
CA THR A 10 8.35 13.86 15.33
C THR A 10 7.86 13.91 13.88
N THR A 11 8.18 14.99 13.16
CA THR A 11 7.79 15.15 11.76
C THR A 11 8.47 14.09 10.88
N PRO A 12 7.79 13.54 9.86
CA PRO A 12 8.38 12.57 8.94
C PRO A 12 9.66 13.11 8.27
N LEU A 13 10.59 12.22 7.92
CA LEU A 13 11.83 12.62 7.25
C LEU A 13 11.56 13.31 5.90
N GLY A 14 10.56 12.85 5.13
CA GLY A 14 10.17 13.50 3.88
C GLY A 14 9.73 14.94 4.10
N TRP A 15 9.02 15.21 5.19
CA TRP A 15 8.68 16.57 5.58
C TRP A 15 9.93 17.37 5.96
N LEU A 16 10.83 16.80 6.78
CA LEU A 16 12.07 17.48 7.21
C LEU A 16 12.97 17.87 6.04
N LYS A 17 13.14 17.01 5.03
CA LYS A 17 13.92 17.33 3.83
C LYS A 17 13.40 18.57 3.09
N ARG A 18 12.08 18.82 3.16
CA ARG A 18 11.42 19.93 2.46
C ARG A 18 11.30 21.20 3.30
N ASN A 19 11.45 21.11 4.62
CA ASN A 19 11.12 22.17 5.57
C ASN A 19 12.24 22.41 6.59
N GLN A 20 13.51 22.30 6.19
CA GLN A 20 14.65 22.54 7.09
C GLN A 20 14.73 23.99 7.60
N ASP A 21 14.06 24.92 6.93
CA ASP A 21 13.91 26.33 7.31
C ASP A 21 12.87 26.57 8.42
N ALA A 22 12.11 25.55 8.81
CA ALA A 22 11.19 25.61 9.95
C ALA A 22 11.91 25.81 11.31
N PHE A 23 13.24 25.65 11.37
CA PHE A 23 14.04 25.76 12.58
C PHE A 23 14.80 27.09 12.63
N THR A 24 14.63 27.83 13.73
CA THR A 24 15.39 29.03 14.04
C THR A 24 15.94 28.94 15.47
N PRO A 25 17.27 28.85 15.68
CA PRO A 25 18.31 28.78 14.66
C PRO A 25 18.23 27.50 13.81
N ARG A 26 18.86 27.52 12.62
CA ARG A 26 18.91 26.35 11.73
C ARG A 26 19.53 25.14 12.43
N LEU A 27 19.12 23.95 12.01
CA LEU A 27 19.70 22.69 12.49
C LEU A 27 21.22 22.65 12.23
N PRO A 28 22.01 22.04 13.14
CA PRO A 28 23.44 21.84 12.93
C PRO A 28 23.74 21.06 11.64
N THR A 29 24.85 21.38 10.96
CA THR A 29 25.26 20.74 9.69
C THR A 29 25.21 19.22 9.74
N ARG A 30 25.66 18.60 10.84
CA ARG A 30 25.62 17.15 11.02
C ARG A 30 24.21 16.56 10.86
N ILE A 31 23.18 17.25 11.38
CA ILE A 31 21.79 16.82 11.33
C ILE A 31 21.21 17.10 9.94
N SER A 32 21.40 18.31 9.40
CA SER A 32 20.95 18.66 8.05
C SER A 32 21.53 17.74 6.97
N SER A 33 22.82 17.40 7.06
CA SER A 33 23.43 16.44 6.14
C SER A 33 22.84 15.04 6.29
N ALA A 34 22.53 14.58 7.50
CA ALA A 34 21.83 13.30 7.69
C ALA A 34 20.43 13.32 7.07
N ILE A 35 19.68 14.41 7.28
CA ILE A 35 18.35 14.59 6.69
C ILE A 35 18.42 14.50 5.17
N GLU A 36 19.39 15.16 4.53
CA GLU A 36 19.52 15.15 3.06
C GLU A 36 19.95 13.80 2.48
N ASN A 37 20.82 13.06 3.16
CA ASN A 37 21.42 11.86 2.59
C ASN A 37 20.64 10.57 2.85
N ILE A 38 19.76 10.51 3.86
CA ILE A 38 18.91 9.32 4.07
C ILE A 38 17.88 9.24 2.93
N SER A 39 17.81 8.09 2.28
CA SER A 39 16.90 7.87 1.16
C SER A 39 15.48 7.56 1.63
N LEU A 40 14.51 7.99 0.84
CA LEU A 40 13.10 7.70 1.07
C LEU A 40 12.60 6.66 0.08
N SER A 41 11.80 5.73 0.60
CA SER A 41 11.18 4.66 -0.16
C SER A 41 9.71 4.96 -0.43
N GLN A 42 9.14 4.19 -1.35
CA GLN A 42 7.73 4.24 -1.74
C GLN A 42 7.18 2.83 -1.70
N LEU A 43 6.33 2.59 -0.70
CA LEU A 43 5.53 1.40 -0.51
C LEU A 43 4.10 1.85 -0.29
N GLU A 44 3.18 1.26 -1.04
CA GLU A 44 1.75 1.48 -0.93
C GLU A 44 1.06 0.15 -0.64
N LYS A 45 -0.16 0.23 -0.13
CA LYS A 45 -0.97 -0.90 0.28
C LYS A 45 -2.33 -0.81 -0.38
N VAL A 46 -2.83 -1.91 -0.92
CA VAL A 46 -4.20 -2.03 -1.43
C VAL A 46 -4.90 -3.17 -0.71
N PHE A 47 -5.91 -2.82 0.08
CA PHE A 47 -6.74 -3.76 0.82
C PHE A 47 -7.96 -4.11 -0.03
N ILE A 48 -8.11 -5.37 -0.38
CA ILE A 48 -9.28 -5.88 -1.12
C ILE A 48 -10.07 -6.78 -0.19
N THR A 49 -11.24 -6.30 0.23
CA THR A 49 -12.12 -7.03 1.16
C THR A 49 -13.26 -7.68 0.40
N PHE A 50 -13.49 -8.96 0.69
CA PHE A 50 -14.52 -9.80 0.08
C PHE A 50 -15.64 -10.10 1.10
N PRO A 51 -16.82 -10.56 0.64
CA PRO A 51 -17.87 -11.03 1.55
C PRO A 51 -17.43 -12.19 2.45
N SER A 52 -16.57 -13.09 1.95
CA SER A 52 -16.01 -14.22 2.68
C SER A 52 -14.63 -14.63 2.14
N VAL A 53 -13.89 -15.44 2.90
CA VAL A 53 -12.57 -16.00 2.54
C VAL A 53 -12.74 -17.11 1.49
N PHE A 54 -12.91 -16.77 0.22
CA PHE A 54 -13.12 -17.78 -0.83
C PHE A 54 -11.82 -18.56 -1.16
N TRP A 55 -10.66 -17.94 -1.00
CA TRP A 55 -9.35 -18.52 -1.36
C TRP A 55 -8.88 -19.63 -0.43
N ASN A 56 -9.50 -19.76 0.75
CA ASN A 56 -9.20 -20.81 1.72
C ASN A 56 -10.49 -21.47 2.21
N ALA A 57 -10.89 -22.55 1.53
CA ALA A 57 -12.14 -23.27 1.83
C ALA A 57 -12.08 -24.08 3.14
N LYS A 58 -10.88 -24.33 3.68
CA LYS A 58 -10.65 -25.12 4.89
C LYS A 58 -9.62 -24.44 5.79
N PRO A 59 -9.97 -23.32 6.45
CA PRO A 59 -9.05 -22.56 7.28
C PRO A 59 -8.36 -23.40 8.36
N GLU A 60 -9.02 -24.44 8.86
CA GLU A 60 -8.50 -25.38 9.85
C GLU A 60 -7.30 -26.21 9.38
N LEU A 61 -7.10 -26.34 8.06
CA LEU A 61 -5.96 -27.06 7.49
C LEU A 61 -4.74 -26.15 7.27
N ASP A 62 -4.91 -24.83 7.30
CA ASP A 62 -3.85 -23.84 7.02
C ASP A 62 -3.14 -24.06 5.66
N ASP A 63 -3.89 -24.55 4.67
CA ASP A 63 -3.36 -24.96 3.36
C ASP A 63 -3.09 -23.78 2.41
N PHE A 64 -3.53 -22.56 2.74
CA PHE A 64 -3.27 -21.36 1.94
C PHE A 64 -2.10 -20.56 2.52
N PRO A 65 -1.05 -20.26 1.74
CA PRO A 65 0.10 -19.54 2.27
C PRO A 65 -0.29 -18.13 2.68
N CYS A 66 0.19 -17.69 3.84
CA CYS A 66 -0.05 -16.32 4.32
C CYS A 66 0.54 -15.23 3.40
N TYR A 67 1.49 -15.61 2.53
CA TYR A 67 2.15 -14.75 1.54
C TYR A 67 2.18 -15.43 0.17
N THR A 68 1.81 -14.70 -0.88
CA THR A 68 1.92 -15.15 -2.28
C THR A 68 2.57 -14.05 -3.12
N ASN A 69 3.48 -14.43 -4.03
CA ASN A 69 4.16 -13.50 -4.92
C ASN A 69 4.09 -13.99 -6.38
N TRP A 70 3.71 -13.09 -7.28
CA TRP A 70 3.80 -13.25 -8.73
C TRP A 70 4.95 -12.40 -9.25
N LEU A 71 6.06 -13.04 -9.60
CA LEU A 71 7.31 -12.35 -9.96
C LEU A 71 7.21 -11.61 -11.30
N THR A 72 6.61 -12.23 -12.31
CA THR A 72 6.47 -11.69 -13.67
C THR A 72 5.09 -12.06 -14.24
N PRO A 73 4.03 -11.33 -13.90
CA PRO A 73 2.68 -11.68 -14.31
C PRO A 73 2.38 -11.26 -15.77
N GLU A 74 2.71 -12.14 -16.72
CA GLU A 74 2.47 -11.93 -18.17
C GLU A 74 0.98 -11.92 -18.55
N TYR A 75 0.09 -12.37 -17.66
CA TYR A 75 -1.34 -12.48 -17.92
C TYR A 75 -2.14 -11.20 -17.63
N ALA A 76 -1.46 -10.11 -17.27
CA ALA A 76 -2.07 -8.84 -16.86
C ALA A 76 -1.69 -7.69 -17.81
N GLU A 77 -1.42 -7.96 -19.09
CA GLU A 77 -0.93 -6.94 -20.05
C GLU A 77 -1.81 -5.67 -20.14
N GLY A 78 -3.13 -5.81 -19.94
CA GLY A 78 -4.06 -4.68 -20.00
C GLY A 78 -3.90 -3.68 -18.84
N SER A 79 -3.57 -4.16 -17.64
CA SER A 79 -3.46 -3.33 -16.44
C SER A 79 -2.02 -3.14 -15.94
N ASN A 80 -1.13 -4.10 -16.24
CA ASN A 80 0.27 -4.12 -15.83
C ASN A 80 1.19 -4.60 -16.99
N PRO A 81 1.33 -3.80 -18.07
CA PRO A 81 2.14 -4.17 -19.24
C PRO A 81 3.65 -4.24 -18.96
N GLN A 82 4.12 -3.68 -17.84
CA GLN A 82 5.51 -3.74 -17.40
C GLN A 82 5.82 -4.99 -16.58
N HIS A 83 4.81 -5.83 -16.33
CA HIS A 83 4.91 -7.05 -15.54
C HIS A 83 5.51 -6.81 -14.16
N TRP A 84 5.13 -5.70 -13.51
CA TRP A 84 5.57 -5.42 -12.15
C TRP A 84 5.16 -6.58 -11.23
N PRO A 85 6.08 -7.06 -10.39
CA PRO A 85 5.78 -8.13 -9.44
C PRO A 85 4.64 -7.71 -8.51
N GLN A 86 3.79 -8.66 -8.16
CA GLN A 86 2.72 -8.45 -7.19
C GLN A 86 2.92 -9.36 -6.00
N GLU A 87 2.70 -8.83 -4.81
CA GLU A 87 2.75 -9.61 -3.58
C GLU A 87 1.54 -9.35 -2.70
N ILE A 88 1.03 -10.41 -2.08
CA ILE A 88 -0.14 -10.36 -1.22
C ILE A 88 0.13 -11.00 0.14
N TRP A 89 -0.63 -10.51 1.12
CA TRP A 89 -0.76 -11.07 2.46
C TRP A 89 -2.22 -11.42 2.75
N ASP A 90 -2.47 -12.59 3.32
CA ASP A 90 -3.80 -13.03 3.75
C ASP A 90 -4.10 -12.56 5.19
N LEU A 91 -4.97 -11.55 5.32
CA LEU A 91 -5.36 -11.02 6.63
C LEU A 91 -6.41 -11.89 7.34
N SER A 92 -6.95 -12.93 6.68
CA SER A 92 -7.88 -13.85 7.32
C SER A 92 -7.21 -14.81 8.29
N THR A 93 -5.89 -14.99 8.15
CA THR A 93 -5.04 -15.84 9.01
C THR A 93 -4.79 -15.25 10.40
N PHE A 94 -5.13 -13.97 10.61
CA PHE A 94 -4.96 -13.34 11.92
C PHE A 94 -5.87 -13.98 12.97
N ARG A 95 -5.58 -13.74 14.25
CA ARG A 95 -6.45 -14.20 15.33
C ARG A 95 -7.67 -13.29 15.46
N SER A 96 -8.81 -13.88 15.81
CA SER A 96 -9.99 -13.13 16.23
C SER A 96 -9.63 -12.12 17.32
N PRO A 97 -10.12 -10.87 17.25
CA PRO A 97 -11.14 -10.35 16.32
C PRO A 97 -10.57 -9.70 15.03
N ASN A 98 -9.27 -9.84 14.77
CA ASN A 98 -8.57 -9.13 13.70
C ASN A 98 -8.46 -9.95 12.40
N ASN A 99 -9.08 -11.12 12.32
CA ASN A 99 -9.22 -11.84 11.06
C ASN A 99 -10.24 -11.15 10.18
N HIS A 100 -9.84 -10.81 8.96
CA HIS A 100 -10.71 -10.15 7.99
C HIS A 100 -10.69 -10.92 6.67
N PRO A 101 -11.81 -11.02 5.94
CA PRO A 101 -11.83 -11.57 4.58
C PRO A 101 -11.19 -10.58 3.61
N THR A 102 -9.91 -10.29 3.81
CA THR A 102 -9.17 -9.24 3.11
C THR A 102 -7.83 -9.76 2.64
N ILE A 103 -7.55 -9.57 1.34
CA ILE A 103 -6.23 -9.73 0.76
C ILE A 103 -5.55 -8.36 0.73
N LEU A 104 -4.31 -8.29 1.21
CA LEU A 104 -3.52 -7.08 1.24
C LEU A 104 -2.40 -7.14 0.21
N PHE A 105 -2.50 -6.33 -0.84
CA PHE A 105 -1.43 -6.13 -1.80
C PHE A 105 -0.42 -5.13 -1.26
N TYR A 106 0.87 -5.47 -1.37
CA TYR A 106 1.96 -4.52 -1.21
C TYR A 106 2.46 -4.15 -2.60
N THR A 107 2.51 -2.85 -2.89
CA THR A 107 3.05 -2.34 -4.15
C THR A 107 4.19 -1.39 -3.85
N TYR A 108 5.21 -1.39 -4.70
CA TYR A 108 6.42 -0.60 -4.50
C TYR A 108 6.95 -0.07 -5.83
N GLY A 109 7.86 0.90 -5.74
CA GLY A 109 8.54 1.46 -6.90
C GLY A 109 7.58 2.01 -7.95
N ASP A 110 7.83 1.69 -9.22
CA ASP A 110 7.03 2.20 -10.35
C ASP A 110 5.58 1.72 -10.34
N CYS A 111 5.31 0.52 -9.84
CA CYS A 111 3.94 0.01 -9.73
C CYS A 111 3.12 0.87 -8.75
N ALA A 112 3.66 1.12 -7.55
CA ALA A 112 3.03 1.99 -6.57
C ALA A 112 2.81 3.41 -7.12
N ARG A 113 3.82 3.98 -7.79
CA ARG A 113 3.71 5.30 -8.42
C ARG A 113 2.62 5.34 -9.50
N HIS A 114 2.56 4.33 -10.35
CA HIS A 114 1.55 4.23 -11.40
C HIS A 114 0.13 4.23 -10.81
N ILE A 115 -0.11 3.33 -9.85
CA ILE A 115 -1.41 3.19 -9.20
C ILE A 115 -1.80 4.49 -8.49
N VAL A 116 -0.94 5.03 -7.61
CA VAL A 116 -1.28 6.22 -6.84
C VAL A 116 -1.52 7.41 -7.74
N ASN A 117 -0.68 7.64 -8.76
CA ASN A 117 -0.90 8.74 -9.70
C ASN A 117 -2.21 8.61 -10.48
N ALA A 118 -2.63 7.39 -10.83
CA ALA A 118 -3.90 7.17 -11.49
C ALA A 118 -5.09 7.50 -10.56
N ILE A 119 -5.08 7.00 -9.33
CA ILE A 119 -6.24 7.10 -8.42
C ILE A 119 -6.32 8.40 -7.61
N SER A 120 -5.33 9.29 -7.69
CA SER A 120 -5.27 10.47 -6.80
C SER A 120 -6.43 11.42 -6.96
N ASP A 121 -6.86 11.62 -8.21
CA ASP A 121 -7.88 12.60 -8.58
C ASP A 121 -9.21 11.95 -9.01
N MET A 122 -9.31 10.62 -8.86
CA MET A 122 -10.50 9.86 -9.22
C MET A 122 -11.62 10.02 -8.20
N SER A 123 -12.86 9.89 -8.65
CA SER A 123 -13.99 9.68 -7.74
C SER A 123 -13.83 8.33 -7.02
N ARG A 124 -14.54 8.14 -5.91
CA ARG A 124 -14.49 6.86 -5.17
C ARG A 124 -14.94 5.66 -6.02
N GLU A 125 -15.89 5.87 -6.93
CA GLU A 125 -16.41 4.82 -7.81
C GLU A 125 -15.42 4.48 -8.93
N ASP A 126 -14.79 5.49 -9.52
CA ASP A 126 -13.75 5.31 -10.53
C ASP A 126 -12.49 4.67 -9.93
N GLU A 127 -12.08 5.10 -8.73
CA GLU A 127 -10.97 4.50 -7.99
C GLU A 127 -11.24 3.01 -7.71
N HIS A 128 -12.45 2.69 -7.23
CA HIS A 128 -12.84 1.30 -7.00
C HIS A 128 -12.77 0.47 -8.29
N SER A 129 -13.31 0.99 -9.39
CA SER A 129 -13.34 0.30 -10.68
C SER A 129 -11.93 0.09 -11.24
N PHE A 130 -11.09 1.13 -11.18
CA PHE A 130 -9.70 1.06 -11.63
C PHE A 130 -8.90 0.03 -10.82
N LEU A 131 -9.00 0.06 -9.49
CA LEU A 131 -8.27 -0.88 -8.64
C LEU A 131 -8.80 -2.31 -8.82
N ASP A 132 -10.11 -2.49 -8.95
CA ASP A 132 -10.68 -3.80 -9.22
C ASP A 132 -10.17 -4.37 -10.55
N GLU A 133 -10.19 -3.57 -11.62
CA GLU A 133 -9.64 -3.95 -12.93
C GLU A 133 -8.14 -4.26 -12.85
N PHE A 134 -7.37 -3.43 -12.14
CA PHE A 134 -5.93 -3.62 -11.98
C PHE A 134 -5.61 -4.93 -11.26
N PHE A 135 -6.31 -5.24 -10.15
CA PHE A 135 -5.95 -6.34 -9.27
C PHE A 135 -6.68 -7.66 -9.57
N ARG A 136 -7.77 -7.64 -10.33
CA ARG A 136 -8.52 -8.85 -10.72
C ARG A 136 -7.69 -9.95 -11.34
N PRO A 137 -6.74 -9.67 -12.25
CA PRO A 137 -5.89 -10.72 -12.82
C PRO A 137 -5.15 -11.56 -11.76
N TYR A 138 -4.88 -11.00 -10.59
CA TYR A 138 -4.16 -11.68 -9.50
C TYR A 138 -5.12 -12.44 -8.59
N TYR A 139 -6.12 -11.76 -8.02
CA TYR A 139 -7.04 -12.43 -7.09
C TYR A 139 -7.92 -13.48 -7.79
N SER A 140 -8.14 -13.37 -9.11
CA SER A 140 -8.87 -14.37 -9.89
C SER A 140 -8.14 -15.70 -10.07
N ARG A 141 -6.84 -15.75 -9.72
CA ARG A 141 -6.00 -16.95 -9.77
C ARG A 141 -5.88 -17.64 -8.41
N LEU A 142 -6.45 -17.05 -7.36
CA LEU A 142 -6.50 -17.69 -6.06
C LEU A 142 -7.41 -18.94 -6.11
N PRO A 143 -7.17 -19.93 -5.25
CA PRO A 143 -8.00 -21.13 -5.20
C PRO A 143 -9.49 -20.81 -5.05
N ASN A 144 -10.35 -21.64 -5.64
CA ASN A 144 -11.81 -21.54 -5.57
C ASN A 144 -12.43 -20.24 -6.13
N TYR A 145 -11.66 -19.39 -6.81
CA TYR A 145 -12.23 -18.25 -7.51
C TYR A 145 -13.26 -18.71 -8.55
N SER A 146 -14.41 -18.05 -8.58
CA SER A 146 -15.44 -18.23 -9.60
C SER A 146 -16.05 -16.87 -9.96
N PRO A 147 -16.11 -16.50 -11.25
CA PRO A 147 -16.72 -15.24 -11.68
C PRO A 147 -18.23 -15.16 -11.39
N ASP A 148 -18.88 -16.32 -11.24
CA ASP A 148 -20.32 -16.44 -10.95
C ASP A 148 -20.63 -16.45 -9.44
N ASN A 149 -19.60 -16.44 -8.59
CA ASN A 149 -19.75 -16.42 -7.14
C ASN A 149 -19.58 -14.99 -6.60
N ASP A 150 -20.65 -14.41 -6.05
CA ASP A 150 -20.61 -13.07 -5.48
C ASP A 150 -19.62 -12.92 -4.32
N ASN A 151 -19.24 -14.01 -3.64
CA ASN A 151 -18.19 -13.99 -2.62
C ASN A 151 -16.79 -13.74 -3.20
N CYS A 152 -16.60 -13.92 -4.52
CA CYS A 152 -15.35 -13.62 -5.22
C CYS A 152 -15.29 -12.18 -5.76
N ARG A 153 -16.34 -11.37 -5.54
CA ARG A 153 -16.38 -9.97 -5.94
C ARG A 153 -15.91 -9.08 -4.79
N PRO A 154 -15.01 -8.11 -5.02
CA PRO A 154 -14.64 -7.15 -3.98
C PRO A 154 -15.87 -6.42 -3.44
N LYS A 155 -16.04 -6.47 -2.12
CA LYS A 155 -17.04 -5.68 -1.38
C LYS A 155 -16.53 -4.27 -1.11
N ALA A 156 -15.22 -4.13 -0.90
CA ALA A 156 -14.56 -2.85 -0.70
C ALA A 156 -13.09 -2.94 -1.11
N ILE A 157 -12.58 -1.86 -1.69
CA ILE A 157 -11.16 -1.68 -1.99
C ILE A 157 -10.71 -0.37 -1.34
N LEU A 158 -9.57 -0.40 -0.65
CA LEU A 158 -8.93 0.77 -0.04
C LEU A 158 -7.45 0.79 -0.41
N ALA A 159 -6.98 1.87 -1.04
CA ALA A 159 -5.57 2.07 -1.34
C ALA A 159 -4.97 3.17 -0.46
N THR A 160 -3.74 2.99 0.00
CA THR A 160 -2.94 4.10 0.56
C THR A 160 -2.43 5.00 -0.56
N LYS A 161 -2.15 6.25 -0.21
CA LYS A 161 -1.64 7.27 -1.13
C LYS A 161 -0.49 8.05 -0.47
N TRP A 162 0.45 7.37 0.19
CA TRP A 162 1.58 8.00 0.89
C TRP A 162 2.40 8.90 -0.03
N LEU A 163 2.54 8.52 -1.30
CA LEU A 163 3.17 9.32 -2.35
C LEU A 163 2.53 10.71 -2.51
N LYS A 164 1.25 10.88 -2.19
CA LYS A 164 0.50 12.14 -2.34
C LYS A 164 0.21 12.81 -1.02
N ASP A 165 0.75 12.26 0.07
CA ASP A 165 0.62 12.85 1.39
C ASP A 165 1.79 13.82 1.64
N ASP A 166 1.49 15.11 1.53
CA ASP A 166 2.46 16.19 1.77
C ASP A 166 2.93 16.25 3.23
N LEU A 167 2.13 15.77 4.20
CA LEU A 167 2.52 15.71 5.61
C LEU A 167 3.59 14.64 5.86
N ASN A 168 3.62 13.60 5.02
CA ASN A 168 4.69 12.59 5.01
C ASN A 168 5.87 12.96 4.10
N GLY A 169 5.73 14.05 3.34
CA GLY A 169 6.71 14.46 2.33
C GLY A 169 6.79 13.50 1.16
N ASN A 170 5.63 12.95 0.75
CA ASN A 170 5.47 12.15 -0.46
C ASN A 170 6.27 10.81 -0.46
N ALA A 171 6.44 10.21 0.72
CA ALA A 171 7.19 8.98 0.92
C ALA A 171 6.58 8.10 2.02
N SER A 172 6.90 6.81 2.03
CA SER A 172 6.39 5.85 3.03
C SER A 172 7.32 5.68 4.23
N TYR A 173 8.61 5.42 4.00
CA TYR A 173 9.61 5.20 5.06
C TYR A 173 11.04 5.46 4.56
N CYS A 174 12.01 5.44 5.48
CA CYS A 174 13.43 5.60 5.18
C CYS A 174 14.06 4.26 4.79
N ASN A 175 14.91 4.25 3.77
CA ASN A 175 15.80 3.11 3.51
C ASN A 175 17.11 3.30 4.27
N PHE A 176 17.62 2.22 4.88
CA PHE A 176 18.89 2.19 5.61
C PHE A 176 19.95 1.43 4.82
#